data_AF-A0A940TP42-F1
#
_entry.id   AF-A0A940TP42-F1
#
_cell.length_a   1.000
_cell.length_b   1.000
_cell.length_c   1.000
_cell.angle_alpha   90.00
_cell.angle_beta   90.00
_cell.angle_gamma   90.00
#
_symmetry.space_group_name_H-M   'P 1'
#
loop_
_entity.id
_entity.type
_entity.pdbx_description
1 polymer ?
#
loop_
_entity_poly.entity_id
_entity_poly.type
_entity_poly.pdbx_seq_one_letter_code
_entity_poly.pdbx_strand_id
1 'polypeptide(L)' 'LMEYVKSFPDKDGDGHPDIPEKYSGKLGRIMRDPSWNPISLLSRGTYLTWVAFGVVVGLLFATGLGVSLFAKRMKKR' A
#
# COMPACT_ATOMS: atom_id res chain seq x y z
N LEU A 1 -26.88 -11.96 5.16
CA LEU A 1 -26.37 -11.59 3.80
C LEU A 1 -27.27 -12.14 2.70
N MET A 2 -27.57 -13.44 2.67
CA MET A 2 -28.46 -14.01 1.64
C MET A 2 -29.86 -13.39 1.63
N GLU A 3 -30.43 -13.06 2.79
CA GLU A 3 -31.72 -12.34 2.87
C GLU A 3 -31.67 -10.92 2.31
N TYR A 4 -30.53 -10.24 2.44
CA TYR A 4 -30.34 -8.89 1.90
C TYR A 4 -30.28 -8.91 0.37
N VAL A 5 -29.55 -9.87 -0.21
CA VAL A 5 -29.48 -10.04 -1.67
C VAL A 5 -30.85 -10.44 -2.24
N LYS A 6 -31.59 -11.29 -1.52
CA LYS A 6 -32.97 -11.68 -1.86
C LYS A 6 -33.99 -10.54 -1.76
N SER A 7 -33.65 -9.43 -1.12
CA SER A 7 -34.54 -8.27 -0.99
C SER A 7 -34.51 -7.33 -2.20
N PHE A 8 -33.62 -7.57 -3.17
CA PHE A 8 -33.56 -6.76 -4.38
C PHE A 8 -34.69 -7.13 -5.36
N PRO A 9 -35.23 -6.15 -6.09
CA PRO A 9 -36.27 -6.40 -7.08
C PRO A 9 -35.68 -7.19 -8.26
N ASP A 10 -36.43 -8.19 -8.70
CA ASP A 10 -36.27 -8.84 -10.00
C ASP A 10 -36.92 -7.94 -11.06
N LYS A 11 -36.12 -7.41 -12.00
CA LYS A 11 -36.59 -6.48 -13.04
C LYS A 11 -36.77 -7.15 -14.39
N ASP A 12 -36.16 -8.32 -14.62
CA ASP A 12 -36.23 -9.04 -15.88
C ASP A 12 -37.20 -10.23 -15.85
N GLY A 13 -37.70 -10.59 -14.65
CA GLY A 13 -38.74 -11.58 -14.43
C GLY A 13 -38.23 -13.02 -14.49
N ASP A 14 -36.92 -13.24 -14.32
CA ASP A 14 -36.27 -14.55 -14.40
C ASP A 14 -36.34 -15.36 -13.09
N GLY A 15 -36.88 -14.77 -12.03
CA GLY A 15 -37.00 -15.38 -10.70
C GLY A 15 -35.80 -15.15 -9.78
N HIS A 16 -34.78 -14.41 -10.21
CA HIS A 16 -33.60 -14.05 -9.43
C HIS A 16 -33.57 -12.54 -9.12
N PRO A 17 -33.10 -12.16 -7.93
CA PRO A 17 -32.98 -10.74 -7.58
C PRO A 17 -31.84 -10.06 -8.35
N ASP A 18 -32.12 -8.95 -9.01
CA ASP A 18 -31.12 -8.18 -9.74
C ASP A 18 -30.20 -7.40 -8.81
N ILE A 19 -28.89 -7.59 -8.97
CA ILE A 19 -27.90 -6.81 -8.23
C ILE A 19 -27.90 -5.37 -8.78
N PRO A 20 -28.15 -4.34 -7.95
CA PRO A 20 -28.13 -2.97 -8.41
C PRO A 20 -26.75 -2.59 -8.99
N GLU A 21 -26.73 -1.81 -10.07
CA GLU A 21 -25.51 -1.40 -10.79
C GLU A 21 -24.45 -0.80 -9.86
N LYS A 22 -24.88 -0.06 -8.83
CA LYS A 22 -24.02 0.49 -7.78
C LYS A 22 -23.10 -0.56 -7.12
N TYR A 23 -23.58 -1.79 -6.97
CA TYR A 23 -22.86 -2.90 -6.33
C TYR A 23 -22.14 -3.82 -7.33
N SER A 24 -22.26 -3.57 -8.64
CA SER A 24 -21.58 -4.36 -9.68
C SER A 24 -20.05 -4.18 -9.66
N GLY A 25 -19.56 -3.06 -9.12
CA GLY A 25 -18.16 -2.70 -9.03
C GLY A 25 -17.61 -2.63 -7.61
N LYS A 26 -16.29 -2.45 -7.49
CA LYS A 26 -15.64 -2.21 -6.19
C LYS A 26 -16.09 -0.85 -5.64
N LEU A 27 -16.85 -0.84 -4.55
CA LEU A 27 -17.39 0.34 -3.87
C LEU A 27 -16.35 1.21 -3.13
N GLY A 28 -15.07 1.16 -3.52
CA GLY A 28 -14.07 2.08 -2.99
C GLY A 28 -13.74 1.91 -1.49
N ARG A 29 -13.87 0.71 -0.91
CA ARG A 29 -13.30 0.44 0.41
C ARG A 29 -11.77 0.31 0.29
N ILE A 30 -11.12 1.48 0.33
CA ILE A 30 -9.66 1.68 0.39
C ILE A 30 -8.95 1.38 -0.94
N MET A 31 -9.12 2.26 -1.93
CA MET A 31 -8.13 2.36 -3.01
C MET A 31 -7.12 3.43 -2.63
N ARG A 32 -5.92 2.99 -2.24
CA ARG A 32 -4.75 3.85 -2.26
C ARG A 32 -4.08 3.61 -3.60
N ASP A 33 -3.93 4.66 -4.40
CA ASP A 33 -3.25 4.52 -5.68
C ASP A 33 -1.81 4.04 -5.46
N PRO A 34 -1.37 2.99 -6.17
CA PRO A 34 0.00 2.54 -6.11
C PRO A 34 0.91 3.70 -6.51
N SER A 35 1.72 4.17 -5.57
CA SER A 35 2.57 5.34 -5.74
C SER A 35 3.96 5.05 -5.22
N TRP A 36 4.95 5.43 -6.01
CA TRP A 36 6.38 5.35 -5.65
C TRP A 36 6.85 6.57 -4.85
N ASN A 37 5.94 7.48 -4.50
CA ASN A 37 6.27 8.64 -3.69
C ASN A 37 6.60 8.19 -2.26
N PRO A 38 7.82 8.43 -1.75
CA PRO A 38 8.20 7.99 -0.40
C PRO A 38 7.33 8.62 0.70
N ILE A 39 6.87 9.86 0.50
CA ILE A 39 5.98 10.56 1.43
C ILE A 39 4.62 9.89 1.45
N SER A 40 4.08 9.53 0.28
CA SER A 40 2.81 8.81 0.26
C SER A 40 3.00 7.49 1.02
N LEU A 41 4.07 6.71 0.75
CA LEU A 41 4.33 5.39 1.35
C LEU A 41 4.36 5.44 2.89
N LEU A 42 4.97 6.47 3.47
CA LEU A 42 5.11 6.61 4.92
C LEU A 42 3.95 7.37 5.60
N SER A 43 3.09 8.06 4.84
CA SER A 43 2.04 8.97 5.36
C SER A 43 1.05 8.37 6.37
N ARG A 44 0.81 7.05 6.34
CA ARG A 44 -0.05 6.34 7.30
C ARG A 44 0.72 5.33 8.16
N GLY A 45 2.05 5.43 8.15
CA GLY A 45 2.90 4.59 8.98
C GLY A 45 2.68 4.86 10.47
N THR A 46 2.63 3.80 11.26
CA THR A 46 2.62 3.91 12.73
C THR A 46 4.04 4.20 13.23
N TYR A 47 4.20 4.44 14.53
CA TYR A 47 5.53 4.62 15.14
C TYR A 47 6.52 3.51 14.75
N LEU A 48 6.05 2.26 14.69
CA LEU A 48 6.86 1.12 14.27
C LEU A 48 7.39 1.25 12.84
N THR A 49 6.57 1.77 11.92
CA THR A 49 6.97 2.01 10.52
C THR A 49 8.11 3.02 10.44
N TRP A 50 8.06 4.09 11.25
CA TRP A 50 9.13 5.09 11.29
C TRP A 50 10.43 4.55 11.88
N VAL A 51 10.35 3.72 12.93
CA VAL A 51 11.53 3.06 13.50
C VAL A 51 12.19 2.15 12.46
N ALA A 52 11.41 1.28 11.80
CA ALA A 52 11.93 0.39 10.77
C ALA A 52 12.57 1.17 9.61
N PHE A 53 11.92 2.25 9.16
CA PHE A 53 12.46 3.12 8.13
C PHE A 53 13.80 3.75 8.55
N GLY A 54 13.89 4.26 9.78
CA GLY A 54 15.13 4.81 10.33
C GLY A 54 16.28 3.80 10.36
N VAL A 55 16.02 2.55 10.74
CA VAL A 55 17.03 1.47 10.72
C VAL A 55 17.55 1.22 9.30
N VAL A 56 16.66 1.14 8.31
CA VAL A 56 17.04 0.92 6.91
C VAL A 56 17.92 2.07 6.40
N VAL A 57 17.52 3.32 6.64
CA VAL A 57 18.30 4.50 6.27
C VAL A 57 19.67 4.50 6.97
N GLY A 58 19.72 4.15 8.25
CA GLY A 58 20.96 4.04 9.02
C GLY A 58 21.93 3.00 8.44
N LEU A 59 21.43 1.82 8.04
CA LEU A 59 22.24 0.79 7.41
C LEU A 59 22.80 1.23 6.05
N LEU A 60 21.97 1.88 5.22
CA LEU A 60 22.41 2.44 3.94
C LEU A 60 23.49 3.50 4.12
N PHE A 61 23.35 4.35 5.14
CA PHE A 61 24.35 5.37 5.44
C PHE A 61 25.65 4.76 5.97
N ALA A 62 25.56 3.79 6.89
CA ALA A 62 26.73 3.11 7.45
C ALA A 62 27.54 2.36 6.37
N THR A 63 26.84 1.65 5.46
CA THR A 63 27.48 0.96 4.33
C THR A 63 28.13 1.96 3.37
N GLY A 64 27.43 3.04 3.00
CA GLY A 64 27.99 4.10 2.16
C GLY A 64 29.23 4.76 2.77
N LEU A 65 29.19 5.07 4.08
CA LEU A 65 30.34 5.61 4.80
C LEU A 65 31.50 4.61 4.82
N GLY A 66 31.25 3.34 5.15
CA GLY A 66 32.26 2.29 5.16
C GLY A 66 32.99 2.16 3.82
N VAL A 67 32.22 2.11 2.73
CA VAL A 67 32.77 2.08 1.35
C VAL A 67 33.58 3.34 1.06
N SER A 68 33.06 4.53 1.39
CA SER A 68 33.75 5.80 1.12
C SER A 68 35.08 5.92 1.87
N LEU A 69 35.12 5.50 3.14
CA LEU A 69 36.31 5.52 3.97
C LEU A 69 37.33 4.49 3.47
N PHE A 70 36.86 3.30 3.09
CA PHE A 70 37.71 2.27 2.50
C PHE A 70 38.31 2.73 1.16
N ALA A 71 37.51 3.29 0.26
CA ALA A 71 37.97 3.83 -1.02
C ALA A 71 38.98 4.98 -0.83
N LYS A 72 38.71 5.90 0.11
CA LYS A 72 39.67 6.97 0.47
C LYS A 72 40.98 6.40 1.01
N ARG A 73 40.92 5.34 1.82
CA ARG A 73 42.11 4.67 2.37
C ARG A 73 42.95 3.99 1.29
N MET A 74 42.30 3.41 0.27
CA MET A 74 43.01 2.80 -0.86
C MET A 74 43.64 3.83 -1.79
N LYS A 75 42.96 4.95 -2.09
CA LYS A 75 43.50 6.01 -2.95
C LYS A 75 44.71 6.74 -2.33
N LYS A 76 44.86 6.68 -1.01
CA LYS A 76 45.94 7.35 -0.26
C LYS A 76 47.18 6.47 -0.05
N ARG A 77 47.12 5.19 -0.43
CA ARG A 77 48.27 4.28 -0.55
C ARG A 77 48.73 4.25 -2.00
#